data_AF-A0A3B0JIJ9-F1
#
_entry.id   AF-A0A3B0JIJ9-F1
#
_cell.length_a   1.000
_cell.length_b   1.000
_cell.length_c   1.000
_cell.angle_alpha   90.00
_cell.angle_beta   90.00
_cell.angle_gamma   90.00
#
_symmetry.space_group_name_H-M   'P 1'
#
loop_
_entity.id
_entity.type
_entity.pdbx_description
1 polymer ?
#
loop_
_entity_poly.entity_id
_entity_poly.type
_entity_poly.pdbx_seq_one_letter_code
_entity_poly.pdbx_strand_id
1 'polypeptide(L)'
;MTQKMFYNKVLLLIAALFLISLITPGVRARPSSPDESKAKMIVDPSEYNGNLSVETIIKVQQCEMNGSTMELCMRCAKVTKSEIIYPMCCSNDDGIKDWCHAYVYYGNDEGY
;
A
#
# COMPACT_ATOMS: atom_id res chain seq x y z
N MET A 1 -45.94 14.81 20.81
CA MET A 1 -45.82 14.42 19.37
C MET A 1 -44.36 14.35 18.91
N THR A 2 -43.47 15.17 19.47
CA THR A 2 -42.03 15.29 19.18
C THR A 2 -41.17 14.08 19.54
N GLN A 3 -41.52 13.32 20.59
CA GLN A 3 -40.73 12.16 21.04
C GLN A 3 -40.79 10.95 20.09
N LYS A 4 -41.95 10.66 19.49
CA LYS A 4 -42.10 9.60 18.47
C LYS A 4 -41.32 9.94 17.19
N MET A 5 -41.30 11.21 16.83
CA MET A 5 -40.53 11.72 15.68
C MET A 5 -39.03 11.62 15.93
N PHE A 6 -38.58 11.84 17.16
CA PHE A 6 -37.18 11.69 17.56
C PHE A 6 -36.75 10.22 17.50
N TYR A 7 -37.56 9.30 18.01
CA TYR A 7 -37.26 7.86 18.01
C TYR A 7 -37.19 7.29 16.59
N ASN A 8 -38.11 7.68 15.69
CA ASN A 8 -38.07 7.25 14.29
C ASN A 8 -36.83 7.76 13.55
N LYS A 9 -36.40 9.00 13.84
CA LYS A 9 -35.16 9.55 13.24
C LYS A 9 -33.92 8.83 13.77
N VAL A 10 -33.85 8.57 15.07
CA VAL A 10 -32.75 7.80 15.68
C VAL A 10 -32.71 6.37 15.12
N LEU A 11 -33.87 5.72 14.98
CA LEU A 11 -33.98 4.39 14.40
C LEU A 11 -33.53 4.35 12.93
N LEU A 12 -33.90 5.36 12.14
CA LEU A 12 -33.45 5.51 10.74
C LEU A 12 -31.92 5.71 10.64
N LEU A 13 -31.32 6.49 11.53
CA LEU A 13 -29.88 6.71 11.55
C LEU A 13 -29.11 5.43 11.90
N ILE A 14 -29.60 4.66 12.89
CA ILE A 14 -28.98 3.39 13.26
C ILE A 14 -29.07 2.38 12.10
N ALA A 15 -30.23 2.28 11.45
CA ALA A 15 -30.41 1.40 10.30
C ALA A 15 -29.48 1.78 9.12
N ALA A 16 -29.29 3.07 8.87
CA ALA A 16 -28.37 3.55 7.83
C ALA A 16 -26.91 3.17 8.12
N LEU A 17 -26.46 3.28 9.39
CA LEU A 17 -25.11 2.90 9.78
C LEU A 17 -24.85 1.39 9.63
N PHE A 18 -25.82 0.55 9.95
CA PHE A 18 -25.70 -0.90 9.74
C PHE A 18 -25.60 -1.28 8.27
N LEU A 19 -26.31 -0.58 7.38
CA LEU A 19 -26.22 -0.82 5.94
C LEU A 19 -24.86 -0.41 5.36
N ILE A 20 -24.23 0.64 5.87
CA ILE A 20 -22.90 1.08 5.41
C ILE A 20 -21.82 0.04 5.72
N SER A 21 -21.89 -0.62 6.88
CA SER A 21 -20.95 -1.69 7.26
C SER A 21 -21.05 -2.95 6.39
N LEU A 22 -22.18 -3.19 5.72
CA LEU A 22 -22.38 -4.32 4.80
C LEU A 22 -21.86 -4.04 3.39
N ILE A 23 -21.66 -2.77 3.03
CA ILE A 23 -21.27 -2.35 1.67
C ILE A 23 -19.76 -2.12 1.57
N THR A 24 -19.03 -1.97 2.69
CA THR A 24 -17.57 -1.93 2.63
C THR A 24 -17.08 -3.31 2.17
N PRO A 25 -16.50 -3.46 0.96
CA PRO A 25 -15.78 -4.68 0.65
C PRO A 25 -14.71 -4.81 1.72
N GLY A 26 -14.74 -5.92 2.47
CA GLY A 26 -13.78 -6.17 3.52
C GLY A 26 -12.39 -5.93 2.93
N VAL A 27 -11.65 -4.96 3.50
CA VAL A 27 -10.26 -4.74 3.16
C VAL A 27 -9.57 -6.05 3.53
N ARG A 28 -9.35 -6.90 2.52
CA ARG A 28 -8.68 -8.16 2.69
C ARG A 28 -7.21 -7.82 2.85
N ALA A 29 -6.81 -7.55 4.09
CA ALA A 29 -5.40 -7.49 4.43
C ALA A 29 -4.76 -8.80 3.94
N ARG A 30 -3.72 -8.67 3.11
CA ARG A 30 -2.91 -9.79 2.63
C ARG A 30 -2.45 -10.56 3.89
N PRO A 31 -2.85 -11.83 4.10
CA PRO A 31 -2.47 -12.55 5.29
C PRO A 31 -0.95 -12.72 5.28
N SER A 32 -0.27 -12.20 6.29
CA SER A 32 1.13 -12.52 6.56
C SER A 32 1.19 -13.95 7.12
N SER A 33 1.43 -14.95 6.28
CA SER A 33 1.72 -16.30 6.77
C SER A 33 3.11 -16.31 7.42
N PRO A 34 3.30 -16.89 8.63
CA PRO A 34 4.58 -16.80 9.35
C PRO A 34 5.67 -17.79 8.90
N ASP A 35 5.40 -18.73 8.01
CA ASP A 35 6.31 -19.85 7.76
C ASP A 35 6.66 -19.97 6.28
N GLU A 36 7.80 -19.39 5.88
CA GLU A 36 8.75 -19.98 4.93
C GLU A 36 9.95 -19.05 4.69
N SER A 37 10.84 -19.01 5.67
CA SER A 37 12.22 -18.62 5.41
C SER A 37 12.86 -19.71 4.53
N LYS A 38 12.92 -19.46 3.20
CA LYS A 38 13.52 -20.26 2.11
C LYS A 38 12.61 -21.20 1.29
N ALA A 39 11.31 -20.95 1.16
CA ALA A 39 10.67 -21.40 -0.07
C ALA A 39 11.18 -20.55 -1.23
N LYS A 40 11.62 -21.22 -2.27
CA LYS A 40 11.88 -20.66 -3.60
C LYS A 40 10.63 -19.85 -3.98
N MET A 41 10.73 -18.52 -3.89
CA MET A 41 9.64 -17.62 -4.22
C MET A 41 9.13 -18.01 -5.60
N ILE A 42 7.89 -18.47 -5.66
CA ILE A 42 7.22 -18.74 -6.93
C ILE A 42 6.96 -17.35 -7.51
N VAL A 43 7.95 -16.86 -8.24
CA VAL A 43 7.87 -15.57 -8.93
C VAL A 43 6.91 -15.79 -10.09
N ASP A 44 5.71 -15.23 -10.01
CA ASP A 44 4.83 -15.07 -11.16
C ASP A 44 5.12 -13.69 -11.77
N PRO A 45 5.86 -13.60 -12.90
CA PRO A 45 6.19 -12.32 -13.51
C PRO A 45 4.96 -11.57 -14.03
N SER A 46 3.81 -12.25 -14.18
CA SER A 46 2.58 -11.62 -14.66
C SER A 46 1.91 -10.70 -13.63
N GLU A 47 2.29 -10.81 -12.34
CA GLU A 47 1.80 -9.93 -11.28
C GLU A 47 2.40 -8.52 -11.38
N TYR A 48 3.53 -8.36 -12.08
CA TYR A 48 4.26 -7.10 -12.19
C TYR A 48 4.10 -6.47 -13.56
N ASN A 49 3.78 -5.18 -13.58
CA ASN A 49 3.68 -4.42 -14.81
C ASN A 49 5.07 -4.12 -15.39
N GLY A 50 5.19 -4.25 -16.70
CA GLY A 50 6.44 -3.97 -17.42
C GLY A 50 7.34 -5.18 -17.56
N ASN A 51 8.35 -5.09 -18.42
CA ASN A 51 9.31 -6.16 -18.66
C ASN A 51 10.43 -6.11 -17.60
N LEU A 52 10.09 -6.45 -16.35
CA LEU A 52 11.04 -6.51 -15.24
C LEU A 52 11.88 -7.79 -15.29
N SER A 53 13.16 -7.68 -14.93
CA SER A 53 13.99 -8.86 -14.74
C SER A 53 13.54 -9.66 -13.52
N VAL A 54 13.77 -10.97 -13.53
CA VAL A 54 13.48 -11.85 -12.38
C VAL A 54 14.19 -11.37 -11.11
N GLU A 55 15.42 -10.87 -11.25
CA GLU A 55 16.17 -10.31 -10.12
C GLU A 55 15.46 -9.07 -9.54
N THR A 56 15.00 -8.17 -10.41
CA THR A 56 14.27 -6.97 -9.98
C THR A 56 12.96 -7.35 -9.29
N ILE A 57 12.22 -8.33 -9.81
CA ILE A 57 10.98 -8.80 -9.19
C ILE A 57 11.24 -9.33 -7.78
N ILE A 58 12.33 -10.09 -7.58
CA ILE A 58 12.70 -10.60 -6.25
C ILE A 58 12.94 -9.45 -5.25
N LYS A 59 13.65 -8.41 -5.68
CA LYS A 59 13.92 -7.22 -4.85
C LYS A 59 12.64 -6.43 -4.55
N VAL A 60 11.73 -6.33 -5.53
CA VAL A 60 10.41 -5.70 -5.33
C VAL A 60 9.57 -6.49 -4.34
N GLN A 61 9.54 -7.82 -4.41
CA GLN A 61 8.82 -8.65 -3.43
C GLN A 61 9.40 -8.49 -2.01
N GLN A 62 10.71 -8.38 -1.88
CA GLN A 62 11.36 -8.06 -0.59
C GLN A 62 10.99 -6.67 -0.08
N CYS A 63 10.90 -5.69 -0.98
CA CYS A 63 10.47 -4.33 -0.67
C CYS A 63 9.02 -4.30 -0.18
N GLU A 64 8.11 -5.05 -0.81
CA GLU A 64 6.70 -5.17 -0.40
C GLU A 64 6.52 -5.77 1.00
N MET A 65 7.47 -6.59 1.48
CA MET A 65 7.45 -7.09 2.85
C MET A 65 7.84 -6.02 3.89
N ASN A 66 8.54 -4.97 3.47
CA ASN A 66 8.91 -3.85 4.33
C ASN A 66 7.98 -2.66 4.10
N GLY A 67 6.95 -2.53 4.95
CA GLY A 67 5.89 -1.53 4.78
C GLY A 67 6.38 -0.09 4.66
N SER A 68 7.39 0.34 5.43
CA SER A 68 7.91 1.71 5.36
C SER A 68 8.69 1.97 4.07
N THR A 69 9.48 0.99 3.62
CA THR A 69 10.22 1.09 2.36
C THR A 69 9.25 1.06 1.17
N MET A 70 8.29 0.14 1.18
CA MET A 70 7.23 0.05 0.17
C MET A 70 6.48 1.37 0.05
N GLU A 71 6.06 1.95 1.18
CA GLU A 71 5.32 3.20 1.19
C GLU A 71 6.14 4.35 0.60
N LEU A 72 7.41 4.48 1.00
CA LEU A 72 8.32 5.47 0.43
C LEU A 72 8.44 5.31 -1.09
N CYS A 73 8.72 4.10 -1.56
CA CYS A 73 8.91 3.84 -2.98
C CYS A 73 7.62 4.04 -3.80
N MET A 74 6.46 3.66 -3.26
CA MET A 74 5.16 3.94 -3.89
C MET A 74 4.87 5.43 -3.99
N ARG A 75 5.09 6.18 -2.90
CA ARG A 75 4.93 7.64 -2.89
C ARG A 75 5.84 8.28 -3.94
N CYS A 76 7.11 7.90 -3.96
CA CYS A 76 8.10 8.40 -4.90
C CYS A 76 7.73 8.14 -6.37
N ALA A 77 7.34 6.91 -6.70
CA ALA A 77 6.90 6.56 -8.06
C ALA A 77 5.63 7.34 -8.47
N LYS A 78 4.69 7.54 -7.53
CA LYS A 78 3.47 8.31 -7.77
C LYS A 78 3.75 9.78 -8.10
N VAL A 79 4.65 10.43 -7.35
CA VAL A 79 4.95 11.86 -7.56
C VAL A 79 5.82 12.11 -8.79
N THR A 80 6.72 11.18 -9.12
CA THR A 80 7.56 11.28 -10.32
C THR A 80 6.85 10.85 -11.60
N LYS A 81 5.76 10.07 -11.47
CA LYS A 81 5.00 9.47 -12.58
C LYS A 81 5.87 8.58 -13.48
N SER A 82 6.93 8.01 -12.91
CA SER A 82 7.89 7.19 -13.62
C SER A 82 7.76 5.73 -13.19
N GLU A 83 7.48 4.85 -14.16
CA GLU A 83 7.28 3.41 -13.92
C GLU A 83 8.57 2.70 -13.47
N ILE A 84 9.74 3.28 -13.74
CA ILE A 84 11.04 2.71 -13.34
C ILE A 84 11.44 3.06 -11.91
N ILE A 85 10.82 4.08 -11.29
CA ILE A 85 11.24 4.56 -9.97
C ILE A 85 10.91 3.58 -8.87
N TYR A 86 9.74 2.93 -8.92
CA TYR A 86 9.36 1.94 -7.93
C TYR A 86 10.37 0.77 -7.84
N PRO A 87 10.70 0.06 -8.94
CA PRO A 87 11.67 -1.03 -8.89
C PRO A 87 13.10 -0.56 -8.55
N MET A 88 13.55 0.61 -9.03
CA MET A 88 14.87 1.14 -8.66
C MET A 88 14.95 1.53 -7.18
N CYS A 89 13.89 2.15 -6.64
CA CYS A 89 13.80 2.48 -5.21
C CYS A 89 13.83 1.24 -4.33
N CYS A 90 13.06 0.20 -4.70
CA CYS A 90 13.02 -1.06 -3.98
C CYS A 90 14.37 -1.78 -3.98
N SER A 91 15.11 -1.70 -5.09
CA SER A 91 16.46 -2.27 -5.24
C SER A 91 17.56 -1.39 -4.64
N ASN A 92 17.24 -0.13 -4.31
CA ASN A 92 18.19 0.93 -4.02
C ASN A 92 19.29 1.08 -5.09
N ASP A 93 18.92 0.91 -6.36
CA ASP A 93 19.83 1.13 -7.48
C ASP A 93 20.18 2.63 -7.52
N ASP A 94 21.44 2.96 -7.77
CA ASP A 94 21.95 4.34 -7.86
C ASP A 94 21.59 5.27 -6.67
N GLY A 95 21.34 4.71 -5.48
CA GLY A 95 20.94 5.48 -4.31
C GLY A 95 19.54 6.10 -4.44
N ILE A 96 18.69 5.56 -5.33
CA ILE A 96 17.35 6.08 -5.60
C ILE A 96 16.48 6.08 -4.34
N LYS A 97 16.72 5.19 -3.36
CA LYS A 97 15.94 5.20 -2.12
C LYS A 97 16.16 6.49 -1.32
N ASP A 98 17.41 6.93 -1.19
CA ASP A 98 17.76 8.16 -0.48
C ASP A 98 17.24 9.38 -1.24
N TRP A 99 17.37 9.36 -2.57
CA TRP A 99 16.77 10.39 -3.42
C TRP A 99 15.26 10.47 -3.27
N CYS A 100 14.57 9.33 -3.24
CA CYS A 100 13.13 9.25 -3.03
C CYS A 100 12.74 9.81 -1.67
N HIS A 101 13.53 9.53 -0.62
CA HIS A 101 13.29 10.09 0.70
C HIS A 101 13.40 11.62 0.68
N ALA A 102 14.51 12.15 0.16
CA ALA A 102 14.74 13.59 0.05
C ALA A 102 13.66 14.28 -0.81
N TYR A 103 13.21 13.63 -1.89
CA TYR A 103 12.21 14.19 -2.81
C TYR A 103 10.80 14.17 -2.22
N VAL A 104 10.37 13.05 -1.64
CA VAL A 104 9.01 12.90 -1.07
C VAL A 104 8.82 13.78 0.17
N TYR A 105 9.86 13.95 0.98
CA TYR A 105 9.80 14.73 2.22
C TYR A 105 10.40 16.13 2.09
N TYR A 106 10.69 16.59 0.88
CA TYR A 106 11.19 17.94 0.67
C TYR A 106 10.24 18.99 1.29
N GLY A 107 10.77 19.79 2.22
CA GLY A 107 10.00 20.83 2.92
C GLY A 107 9.17 20.35 4.11
N ASN A 108 9.30 19.08 4.51
CA ASN A 108 8.69 18.53 5.72
C ASN A 108 9.78 18.11 6.73
N ASP A 109 9.82 18.75 7.89
CA ASP A 109 10.85 18.52 8.92
C ASP A 109 10.63 17.21 9.72
N GLU A 110 9.58 16.45 9.44
CA GLU A 110 9.19 15.21 10.16
C GLU A 110 9.86 13.92 9.63
N GLY A 111 10.86 14.03 8.76
CA GLY A 111 11.46 12.91 8.03
C GLY A 111 12.75 12.31 8.63
N TYR A 112 12.86 12.14 9.95
CA TYR A 112 14.02 11.49 10.58
C TYR A 112 13.62 10.43 11.60
#